data_AF-A0A957MGN2-F1
#
_entry.id   AF-A0A957MGN2-F1
#
_cell.length_a   1.000
_cell.length_b   1.000
_cell.length_c   1.000
_cell.angle_alpha   90.00
_cell.angle_beta   90.00
_cell.angle_gamma   90.00
#
_symmetry.space_group_name_H-M   'P 1'
#
loop_
_entity.id
_entity.type
_entity.pdbx_description
1 polymer ?
#
loop_
_entity_poly.entity_id
_entity_poly.type
_entity_poly.pdbx_seq_one_letter_code
_entity_poly.pdbx_strand_id
1 'polypeptide(L)' 'LTDEPICTDEWEALERLGAIADCFLLHDRPIARHADDSVLWIVDGAPQFLRRARGFAPLPIGAPQPLPTILGVGAHL' A
#
# COMPACT_ATOMS: atom_id res chain seq x y z
N LEU A 1 3.54 3.40 17.11
CA LEU A 1 3.05 2.19 16.44
C LEU A 1 3.98 1.94 15.27
N THR A 2 4.65 0.80 15.26
CA THR A 2 5.60 0.40 14.22
C THR A 2 5.16 -0.98 13.73
N ASP A 3 5.36 -1.26 12.44
CA ASP A 3 4.99 -2.54 11.80
C ASP A 3 3.47 -2.84 11.74
N GLU A 4 2.63 -1.83 11.98
CA GLU A 4 1.18 -1.93 11.85
C GLU A 4 0.69 -1.32 10.52
N PRO A 5 -0.45 -1.79 9.97
CA PRO A 5 -1.04 -1.22 8.77
C PRO A 5 -1.41 0.26 8.92
N ILE A 6 -1.35 1.00 7.80
CA ILE A 6 -1.81 2.40 7.72
C ILE A 6 -3.29 2.50 8.08
N CYS A 7 -3.64 3.48 8.93
CA CYS A 7 -5.03 3.76 9.27
C CYS A 7 -5.79 4.27 8.04
N THR A 8 -7.02 3.79 7.86
CA THR A 8 -7.91 4.23 6.76
C THR A 8 -9.15 4.97 7.26
N ASP A 9 -9.48 4.80 8.54
CA ASP A 9 -10.62 5.44 9.20
C ASP A 9 -10.16 6.64 10.03
N GLU A 10 -10.95 7.71 10.02
CA GLU A 10 -10.58 8.96 10.69
C GLU A 10 -10.57 8.81 12.23
N TRP A 11 -11.50 8.04 12.80
CA TRP A 11 -11.58 7.81 14.24
C TRP A 11 -10.46 6.89 14.71
N GLU A 12 -10.16 5.85 13.95
CA GLU A 12 -9.00 4.99 14.18
C GLU A 12 -7.71 5.83 14.22
N ALA A 13 -7.53 6.75 13.27
CA ALA A 13 -6.34 7.59 13.22
C ALA A 13 -6.22 8.48 14.47
N LEU A 14 -7.31 9.10 14.92
CA LEU A 14 -7.34 9.93 16.13
C LEU A 14 -6.99 9.11 17.38
N GLU A 15 -7.54 7.90 17.52
CA GLU A 15 -7.29 7.01 18.65
C GLU A 15 -5.85 6.51 18.67
N ARG A 16 -5.36 5.97 17.55
CA ARG A 16 -4.05 5.31 17.45
C ARG A 16 -2.88 6.29 17.39
N LEU A 17 -3.07 7.44 16.75
CA LEU A 17 -2.01 8.40 16.46
C LEU A 17 -2.08 9.66 17.34
N GLY A 18 -3.11 9.82 18.18
CA GLY A 18 -3.32 11.03 18.98
C GLY A 18 -2.21 11.35 19.98
N ALA A 19 -1.42 10.35 20.37
CA ALA A 19 -0.23 10.53 21.22
C ALA A 19 1.07 10.76 20.42
N ILE A 20 1.01 10.70 19.09
CA ILE A 20 2.16 10.81 18.18
C ILE A 20 2.10 12.11 17.37
N ALA A 21 0.93 12.43 16.82
CA ALA A 21 0.72 13.61 15.98
C ALA A 21 0.15 14.78 16.77
N ASP A 22 0.73 15.97 16.61
CA ASP A 22 0.23 17.20 17.24
C ASP A 22 -1.08 17.70 16.63
N CYS A 23 -1.33 17.37 15.36
CA CYS A 23 -2.47 17.84 14.58
C CYS A 23 -2.90 16.80 13.53
N PHE A 24 -4.17 16.86 13.12
CA PHE A 24 -4.77 15.99 12.09
C PHE A 24 -5.38 16.82 10.96
N LEU A 25 -5.18 16.38 9.72
CA LEU A 25 -5.85 16.90 8.54
C LEU A 25 -6.77 15.80 7.99
N LEU A 26 -8.07 15.94 8.20
CA LEU A 26 -9.07 14.93 7.89
C LEU A 26 -9.99 15.35 6.74
N HIS A 27 -10.73 14.39 6.21
CA HIS A 27 -11.77 14.58 5.19
C HIS A 27 -12.93 13.61 5.41
N ASP A 28 -14.04 13.78 4.71
CA ASP A 28 -15.26 12.98 4.82
C ASP A 28 -15.44 11.94 3.70
N ARG A 29 -14.41 11.73 2.86
CA ARG A 29 -14.42 10.72 1.80
C ARG A 29 -13.83 9.40 2.32
N PRO A 30 -14.63 8.33 2.51
CA PRO A 30 -14.13 7.09 3.07
C PRO A 30 -13.01 6.46 2.23
N ILE A 31 -11.98 5.93 2.89
CA ILE A 31 -10.89 5.18 2.26
C ILE A 31 -11.26 3.70 2.27
N ALA A 32 -11.79 3.19 1.15
CA ALA A 32 -12.29 1.82 1.07
C ALA A 32 -11.21 0.72 1.18
N ARG A 33 -9.95 1.04 0.84
CA ARG A 33 -8.82 0.10 0.89
C ARG A 33 -7.54 0.86 1.27
N HIS A 34 -6.72 0.25 2.12
CA HIS A 34 -5.36 0.74 2.37
C HIS A 34 -4.55 0.72 1.08
N ALA A 35 -3.65 1.69 0.92
CA ALA A 35 -2.74 1.77 -0.22
C ALA A 35 -1.46 2.52 0.18
N ASP A 36 -0.45 1.75 0.58
CA ASP A 36 0.89 2.28 0.84
C ASP A 36 1.50 2.97 -0.38
N ASP A 37 2.50 3.79 -0.14
CA ASP A 37 3.32 4.38 -1.20
C ASP A 37 4.07 3.30 -1.98
N SER A 38 4.08 3.45 -3.31
CA SER A 38 5.02 2.69 -4.12
C SER A 38 6.41 3.27 -3.96
N VAL A 39 7.43 2.39 -3.91
CA VAL A 39 8.83 2.76 -3.79
C VAL A 39 9.61 2.11 -4.91
N LEU A 40 10.39 2.90 -5.63
CA LEU A 40 11.22 2.45 -6.76
C LEU A 40 12.64 3.02 -6.62
N TRP A 41 13.60 2.28 -7.17
CA TRP A 41 14.94 2.76 -7.42
C TRP A 41 15.20 2.87 -8.91
N ILE A 42 16.08 3.79 -9.31
CA ILE A 42 16.63 3.80 -10.65
C ILE A 42 17.94 3.02 -10.62
N VAL A 43 17.98 1.90 -11.33
CA VAL A 43 19.14 1.02 -11.46
C VAL A 43 19.46 0.89 -12.95
N ASP A 44 20.69 1.19 -13.34
CA ASP A 44 21.15 1.21 -14.74
C ASP A 44 20.22 2.02 -15.68
N GLY A 45 19.71 3.15 -15.16
CA GLY A 45 18.82 4.04 -15.90
C GLY A 45 17.36 3.58 -16.00
N ALA A 46 16.98 2.46 -15.38
CA ALA A 46 15.62 1.93 -15.40
C ALA A 46 15.00 1.83 -13.99
N PRO A 47 13.69 2.05 -13.84
CA PRO A 47 13.01 1.90 -12.56
C PRO A 47 12.87 0.42 -12.17
N GLN A 48 13.21 0.10 -10.92
CA GLN A 48 12.97 -1.19 -10.28
C GLN A 48 12.12 -1.01 -9.03
N PHE A 49 11.10 -1.84 -8.86
CA PHE A 49 10.23 -1.77 -7.68
C PHE A 49 10.90 -2.35 -6.45
N LEU A 50 10.92 -1.58 -5.37
CA LEU A 50 11.10 -2.09 -4.01
C LEU A 50 9.74 -2.42 -3.38
N ARG A 51 8.74 -1.58 -3.61
CA ARG A 51 7.35 -1.79 -3.19
C ARG A 51 6.41 -1.34 -4.30
N ARG A 52 5.59 -2.27 -4.82
CA ARG A 52 4.59 -1.98 -5.85
C ARG A 52 3.20 -1.89 -5.20
N ALA A 53 2.77 -0.68 -4.85
CA ALA A 53 1.53 -0.39 -4.15
C ALA A 53 0.70 0.69 -4.88
N ARG A 54 0.43 1.84 -4.26
CA ARG A 54 -0.41 2.90 -4.85
C ARG A 54 0.10 3.36 -6.21
N GLY A 55 -0.83 3.53 -7.15
CA GLY A 55 -0.54 3.92 -8.54
C GLY A 55 -0.19 2.75 -9.47
N PHE A 56 0.10 1.55 -8.93
CA PHE A 56 0.44 0.38 -9.74
C PHE A 56 -0.45 -0.83 -9.42
N ALA A 57 -0.73 -1.12 -8.15
CA ALA A 57 -1.76 -2.07 -7.77
C ALA A 57 -3.15 -1.42 -7.94
N PRO A 58 -4.18 -2.15 -8.43
CA PRO A 58 -4.23 -3.58 -8.71
C PRO A 58 -4.01 -3.94 -10.20
N LEU A 59 -3.27 -3.14 -10.97
CA LEU A 59 -3.06 -3.44 -12.40
C LEU A 59 -2.40 -4.83 -12.56
N PRO A 60 -2.92 -5.70 -13.45
CA PRO A 60 -2.37 -7.04 -13.64
C PRO A 60 -0.98 -6.99 -14.27
N ILE A 61 -0.20 -8.03 -14.02
CA ILE A 61 1.06 -8.29 -14.72
C ILE A 61 0.76 -9.34 -15.80
N GLY A 62 1.23 -9.09 -17.02
CA GLY A 62 1.01 -10.00 -18.14
C GLY A 62 1.73 -11.34 -17.92
N ALA A 63 1.00 -12.44 -18.12
CA ALA A 63 1.58 -13.78 -18.13
C ALA A 63 2.05 -14.13 -19.56
N PRO A 64 3.16 -14.87 -19.72
CA PRO A 64 3.67 -15.29 -21.04
C PRO A 64 2.73 -16.26 -21.78
N GLN A 65 1.85 -16.95 -21.04
CA GLN A 65 0.81 -17.81 -21.59
C GLN A 65 -0.45 -17.75 -20.72
N PRO A 66 -1.61 -18.24 -21.21
CA PRO A 66 -2.80 -18.42 -20.37
C PRO A 66 -2.51 -19.36 -19.20
N LEU A 67 -2.97 -18.96 -18.01
CA LEU A 67 -2.83 -19.73 -16.78
C LEU A 67 -4.23 -20.07 -16.25
N PRO A 68 -4.41 -21.23 -15.58
CA PRO A 68 -5.63 -21.49 -14.83
C PRO A 68 -5.73 -20.54 -13.63
N THR A 69 -6.94 -20.41 -13.06
CA THR A 69 -7.16 -19.58 -11.86
C THR A 69 -6.42 -20.17 -10.66
N ILE A 70 -5.41 -19.46 -10.18
CA ILE A 70 -4.56 -19.84 -9.04
C ILE A 70 -4.48 -18.66 -8.07
N LEU A 71 -4.45 -18.95 -6.77
CA LEU A 71 -4.14 -17.98 -5.72
C LEU A 71 -2.69 -18.15 -5.25
N GLY A 72 -1.86 -17.13 -5.48
CA GLY A 72 -0.52 -17.03 -4.90
C GLY A 72 -0.56 -16.21 -3.61
N VAL A 73 -0.25 -16.82 -2.47
CA VAL A 73 -0.30 -16.16 -1.15
C VAL A 73 0.96 -15.34 -0.82
N GLY A 74 2.00 -15.45 -1.65
CA GLY A 74 3.25 -14.71 -1.47
C GLY A 74 4.15 -15.25 -0.35
N ALA A 75 5.13 -14.44 0.04
CA ALA A 75 6.07 -14.71 1.13
C ALA A 75 5.57 -14.09 2.45
N HIS A 76 6.21 -14.44 3.56
CA HIS A 76 5.87 -13.91 4.88
C HIS A 76 6.42 -12.49 5.13
N LEU A 77 7.51 -12.12 4.47
CA LEU A 77 8.27 -10.88 4.68
C LEU A 77 8.42 -10.10 3.38
#